data_AF-A0A8C9JCS7-F1
#
_entry.id   AF-A0A8C9JCS7-F1
#
_cell.length_a   1.000
_cell.length_b   1.000
_cell.length_c   1.000
_cell.angle_alpha   90.00
_cell.angle_beta   90.00
_cell.angle_gamma   90.00
#
_symmetry.space_group_name_H-M   'P 1'
#
loop_
_entity.id
_entity.type
_entity.pdbx_description
1 polymer ?
#
loop_
_entity_poly.entity_id
_entity_poly.type
_entity_poly.pdbx_seq_one_letter_code
_entity_poly.pdbx_strand_id
1 'polypeptide(L)'
;MHCEMSGIRVPLRRLKHLDCKEKEKLIKRARKLYEQSVNWCLSLIAHYRERLRRGSFAGSFLDYYAADISYPIRKAIQDRDLEIDFPKVNYADLEDSEEETSLDGKKPCKKILPDRMKAARDRANQKLVDFIVKTKGADHHLLDIVQGRKQSRWLVSFRNSSRYVICVETYLEDEDQLDVVVRHLQEIYKQIDKKTLNLVRDDKVSFVLEVLLPEAIICSIAALDGLDYKEAEKKYLQGPPVHYREKELFDKNILKKIRKR
;
A
#
# COMPACT_ATOMS: atom_id res chain seq x y z
N MET A 1 -15.98 -23.73 0.39
CA MET A 1 -15.81 -22.27 0.23
C MET A 1 -15.44 -21.67 1.57
N HIS A 2 -14.21 -21.88 2.06
CA HIS A 2 -13.73 -21.19 3.26
C HIS A 2 -13.28 -19.80 2.83
N CYS A 3 -14.05 -18.79 3.19
CA CYS A 3 -13.65 -17.39 3.05
C CYS A 3 -12.36 -17.22 3.86
N GLU A 4 -11.23 -16.94 3.19
CA GLU A 4 -10.03 -16.48 3.88
C GLU A 4 -10.40 -15.21 4.65
N MET A 5 -10.53 -15.33 5.97
CA MET A 5 -10.86 -14.19 6.80
C MET A 5 -9.70 -13.21 6.74
N SER A 6 -9.90 -12.11 6.02
CA SER A 6 -8.96 -10.99 6.03
C SER A 6 -8.82 -10.45 7.46
N GLY A 7 -7.60 -10.10 7.86
CA GLY A 7 -7.32 -9.55 9.18
C GLY A 7 -8.06 -8.23 9.41
N ILE A 8 -8.43 -7.94 10.65
CA ILE A 8 -9.12 -6.71 11.03
C ILE A 8 -8.10 -5.58 11.23
N ARG A 9 -8.44 -4.37 10.76
CA ARG A 9 -7.59 -3.18 10.93
C ARG A 9 -7.73 -2.62 12.34
N VAL A 10 -6.63 -2.57 13.10
CA VAL A 10 -6.59 -2.02 14.46
C VAL A 10 -5.46 -0.99 14.64
N PRO A 11 -5.63 0.06 15.45
CA PRO A 11 -4.55 1.00 15.73
C PRO A 11 -3.38 0.34 16.47
N LEU A 12 -2.15 0.49 15.97
CA LEU A 12 -0.96 -0.16 16.54
C LEU A 12 -0.76 0.15 18.03
N ARG A 13 -1.09 1.37 18.47
CA ARG A 13 -0.99 1.80 19.88
C ARG A 13 -1.89 0.99 20.85
N ARG A 14 -2.90 0.28 20.34
CA ARG A 14 -3.79 -0.59 21.14
C ARG A 14 -3.27 -2.03 21.22
N LEU A 15 -2.25 -2.39 20.44
CA LEU A 15 -1.67 -3.72 20.45
C LEU A 15 -0.53 -3.78 21.45
N LYS A 16 -0.58 -4.77 22.33
CA LYS A 16 0.55 -5.14 23.18
C LYS A 16 1.25 -6.36 22.58
N HIS A 17 2.57 -6.35 22.62
CA HIS A 17 3.34 -7.55 22.29
C HIS A 17 2.92 -8.69 23.22
N LEU A 18 2.79 -9.91 22.71
CA LEU A 18 2.32 -11.05 23.51
C LEU A 18 3.18 -11.29 24.76
N ASP A 19 4.49 -11.07 24.64
CA ASP A 19 5.46 -11.18 25.73
C ASP A 19 5.77 -9.83 26.43
N CYS A 20 4.78 -8.94 26.52
CA CYS A 20 4.92 -7.69 27.27
C CYS A 20 5.00 -7.90 28.79
N LYS A 21 5.48 -6.89 29.53
CA LYS A 21 5.61 -6.93 31.01
C LYS A 21 4.30 -7.23 31.73
N GLU A 22 3.16 -6.87 31.12
CA GLU A 22 1.83 -7.05 31.71
C GLU A 22 1.15 -8.38 31.33
N LYS A 23 1.82 -9.23 30.53
CA LYS A 23 1.25 -10.48 29.99
C LYS A 23 0.51 -11.29 31.05
N GLU A 24 1.14 -11.54 32.19
CA GLU A 24 0.54 -12.35 33.27
C GLU A 24 -0.73 -11.72 33.84
N LYS A 25 -0.77 -10.38 33.97
CA LYS A 25 -1.97 -9.67 34.43
C LYS A 25 -3.11 -9.79 33.41
N LEU A 26 -2.78 -9.65 32.12
CA LEU A 26 -3.75 -9.76 31.03
C LEU A 26 -4.31 -11.19 30.88
N ILE A 27 -3.44 -12.22 30.98
CA ILE A 27 -3.86 -13.62 30.97
C ILE A 27 -4.77 -13.91 32.15
N LYS A 28 -4.41 -13.49 33.37
CA LYS A 28 -5.25 -13.65 34.56
C LYS A 28 -6.61 -12.99 34.39
N ARG A 29 -6.67 -11.79 33.80
CA ARG A 29 -7.93 -11.09 33.50
C ARG A 29 -8.78 -11.86 32.49
N ALA A 30 -8.19 -12.31 31.39
CA ALA A 30 -8.90 -13.03 30.34
C ALA A 30 -9.42 -14.40 30.81
N ARG A 31 -8.64 -15.11 31.63
CA ARG A 31 -9.05 -16.40 32.21
C ARG A 31 -10.28 -16.31 33.09
N LYS A 32 -10.59 -15.15 33.70
CA LYS A 32 -11.81 -15.00 34.52
C LYS A 32 -13.10 -15.25 33.74
N LEU A 33 -13.10 -14.98 32.43
CA LEU A 33 -14.28 -15.06 31.58
C LEU A 33 -14.13 -16.14 30.50
N TYR A 34 -12.90 -16.40 30.03
CA TYR A 34 -12.62 -17.23 28.87
C TYR A 34 -11.48 -18.22 29.16
N GLU A 35 -11.50 -18.88 30.30
CA GLU A 35 -10.40 -19.74 30.75
C GLU A 35 -9.99 -20.78 29.71
N GLN A 36 -10.96 -21.53 29.19
CA GLN A 36 -10.72 -22.61 28.23
C GLN A 36 -10.19 -22.05 26.90
N SER A 37 -10.82 -21.00 26.36
CA SER A 37 -10.41 -20.33 25.12
C SER A 37 -8.99 -19.77 25.22
N VAL A 38 -8.65 -19.13 26.34
CA VAL A 38 -7.31 -18.58 26.61
C VAL A 38 -6.27 -19.69 26.73
N ASN A 39 -6.57 -20.76 27.48
CA ASN A 39 -5.67 -21.90 27.63
C ASN A 39 -5.40 -22.59 26.30
N TRP A 40 -6.43 -22.67 25.44
CA TRP A 40 -6.29 -23.19 24.09
C TRP A 40 -5.36 -22.33 23.23
N CYS A 41 -5.62 -21.02 23.16
CA CYS A 41 -4.76 -20.09 22.40
C CYS A 41 -3.30 -20.19 22.84
N LEU A 42 -3.05 -20.22 24.16
CA LEU A 42 -1.71 -20.36 24.72
C LEU A 42 -1.07 -21.71 24.36
N SER A 43 -1.83 -22.81 24.35
CA SER A 43 -1.33 -24.14 23.98
C SER A 43 -0.91 -24.20 22.51
N LEU A 44 -1.69 -23.62 21.60
CA LEU A 44 -1.33 -23.50 20.19
C LEU A 44 -0.04 -22.71 19.99
N ILE A 45 0.07 -21.56 20.65
CA ILE A 45 1.25 -20.69 20.57
C ILE A 45 2.49 -21.40 21.15
N ALA A 46 2.32 -22.12 22.26
CA ALA A 46 3.41 -22.88 22.88
C ALA A 46 3.93 -23.99 21.95
N HIS A 47 3.04 -24.78 21.37
CA HIS A 47 3.44 -25.86 20.45
C HIS A 47 4.07 -25.30 19.17
N TYR A 48 3.53 -24.22 18.60
CA TYR A 48 4.17 -23.54 17.47
C TYR A 48 5.61 -23.12 17.80
N ARG A 49 5.82 -22.45 18.94
CA ARG A 49 7.15 -22.00 19.39
C ARG A 49 8.09 -23.17 19.64
N GLU A 50 7.58 -24.28 20.17
CA GLU A 50 8.36 -25.50 20.35
C GLU A 50 8.80 -26.12 19.02
N ARG A 51 7.88 -26.21 18.05
CA ARG A 51 8.17 -26.77 16.72
C ARG A 51 9.20 -25.96 15.95
N LEU A 52 9.15 -24.63 16.08
CA LEU A 52 10.18 -23.72 15.59
C LEU A 52 11.54 -23.98 16.26
N ARG A 53 11.59 -24.05 17.60
CA ARG A 53 12.84 -24.28 18.35
C ARG A 53 13.50 -25.61 18.02
N ARG A 54 12.70 -26.65 17.81
CA ARG A 54 13.18 -27.99 17.44
C ARG A 54 13.56 -28.11 15.96
N GLY A 55 13.34 -27.07 15.14
CA GLY A 55 13.56 -27.12 13.69
C GLY A 55 12.60 -28.03 12.92
N SER A 56 11.59 -28.59 13.61
CA SER A 56 10.60 -29.51 13.03
C SER A 56 9.51 -28.83 12.18
N PHE A 57 9.50 -27.50 12.17
CA PHE A 57 8.61 -26.69 11.35
C PHE A 57 9.28 -25.36 11.00
N ALA A 58 9.06 -24.87 9.78
CA ALA A 58 9.47 -23.56 9.34
C ALA A 58 8.27 -22.88 8.65
N GLY A 59 7.88 -21.70 9.15
CA GLY A 59 6.72 -20.97 8.63
C GLY A 59 6.10 -20.02 9.66
N SER A 60 5.12 -19.25 9.21
CA SER A 60 4.32 -18.38 10.09
C SER A 60 3.40 -19.20 11.00
N PHE A 61 2.80 -18.55 12.00
CA PHE A 61 1.82 -19.19 12.87
C PHE A 61 0.58 -19.66 12.09
N LEU A 62 0.18 -18.94 11.03
CA LEU A 62 -0.95 -19.32 10.19
C LEU A 62 -0.61 -20.56 9.34
N ASP A 63 0.61 -20.61 8.79
CA ASP A 63 1.10 -21.80 8.07
C ASP A 63 1.11 -23.03 9.00
N TYR A 64 1.57 -22.84 10.24
CA TYR A 64 1.55 -23.88 11.27
C TYR A 64 0.12 -24.37 11.56
N TYR A 65 -0.85 -23.45 11.70
CA TYR A 65 -2.24 -23.78 12.01
C TYR A 65 -2.94 -24.51 10.85
N ALA A 66 -2.56 -24.21 9.61
CA ALA A 66 -3.06 -24.92 8.43
C ALA A 66 -2.41 -26.32 8.26
N ALA A 67 -1.17 -26.48 8.72
CA ALA A 67 -0.40 -27.72 8.56
C ALA A 67 -0.90 -28.88 9.45
N ASP A 68 -0.67 -30.11 8.98
CA ASP A 68 -1.05 -31.35 9.67
C ASP A 68 -0.40 -31.51 11.04
N ILE A 69 0.77 -30.90 11.25
CA ILE A 69 1.46 -30.93 12.55
C ILE A 69 0.68 -30.25 13.68
N SER A 70 -0.27 -29.37 13.36
CA SER A 70 -1.18 -28.76 14.34
C SER A 70 -2.43 -29.61 14.60
N TYR A 71 -2.69 -30.64 13.78
CA TYR A 71 -3.90 -31.46 13.82
C TYR A 71 -4.19 -32.09 15.19
N PRO A 72 -3.22 -32.67 15.94
CA PRO A 72 -3.51 -33.24 17.26
C PRO A 72 -4.07 -32.20 18.24
N ILE A 73 -3.56 -30.97 18.17
CA ILE A 73 -4.05 -29.86 18.99
C ILE A 73 -5.40 -29.38 18.48
N ARG A 74 -5.61 -29.30 17.16
CA ARG A 74 -6.90 -28.92 16.57
C ARG A 74 -8.02 -29.92 16.88
N LYS A 75 -7.70 -31.21 16.83
CA LYS A 75 -8.63 -32.31 17.12
C LYS A 75 -9.03 -32.35 18.60
N ALA A 76 -8.08 -32.13 19.51
CA ALA A 76 -8.36 -32.05 20.95
C ALA A 76 -9.36 -30.95 21.33
N ILE A 77 -9.60 -29.98 20.45
CA ILE A 77 -10.62 -28.93 20.60
C ILE A 77 -11.99 -29.44 20.14
N GLN A 78 -12.03 -30.08 18.97
CA GLN A 78 -13.27 -30.56 18.35
C GLN A 78 -13.88 -31.72 19.13
N ASP A 79 -13.05 -32.61 19.67
CA ASP A 79 -13.50 -33.81 20.40
C ASP A 79 -14.02 -33.49 21.82
N ARG A 80 -13.86 -32.26 22.34
CA ARG A 80 -14.25 -31.91 23.72
C ARG A 80 -15.61 -31.22 23.88
N ASP A 81 -16.45 -31.13 22.83
CA ASP A 81 -17.74 -30.39 22.87
C ASP A 81 -17.62 -29.04 23.61
N LEU A 82 -16.47 -28.38 23.44
CA LEU A 82 -16.23 -27.11 24.11
C LEU A 82 -17.04 -26.07 23.35
N GLU A 83 -18.07 -25.53 24.01
CA GLU A 83 -18.67 -24.28 23.61
C GLU A 83 -17.62 -23.19 23.84
N ILE A 84 -16.70 -23.03 22.88
CA ILE A 84 -15.62 -22.06 22.96
C ILE A 84 -16.24 -20.69 22.71
N ASP A 85 -16.68 -20.07 23.80
CA ASP A 85 -17.11 -18.68 23.74
C ASP A 85 -15.86 -17.81 23.63
N PHE A 86 -15.71 -17.16 22.48
CA PHE A 86 -14.80 -16.05 22.31
C PHE A 86 -15.62 -14.78 22.43
N PRO A 87 -15.08 -13.73 23.08
CA PRO A 87 -15.78 -12.45 23.13
C PRO A 87 -16.17 -12.02 21.73
N LYS A 88 -17.49 -11.91 21.48
CA LYS A 88 -18.02 -11.25 20.29
C LYS A 88 -17.75 -9.76 20.46
N VAL A 89 -16.60 -9.32 19.99
CA VAL A 89 -16.20 -7.92 20.09
C VAL A 89 -17.09 -7.11 19.14
N ASN A 90 -18.00 -6.32 19.68
CA ASN A 90 -18.60 -5.22 18.92
C ASN A 90 -17.57 -4.09 18.85
N TYR A 91 -16.85 -4.01 17.74
CA TYR A 91 -15.77 -3.05 17.55
C TYR A 91 -16.25 -1.59 17.48
N ALA A 92 -17.57 -1.35 17.33
CA ALA A 92 -18.19 -0.03 17.45
C ALA A 92 -18.29 0.44 18.91
N ASP A 93 -18.39 -0.50 19.87
CA ASP A 93 -18.57 -0.22 21.30
C ASP A 93 -17.23 -0.09 22.04
N LEU A 94 -16.11 -0.13 21.32
CA LEU A 94 -14.78 0.17 21.86
C LEU A 94 -14.62 1.69 22.07
N GLU A 95 -15.55 2.33 22.77
CA GLU A 95 -15.32 3.63 23.41
C GLU A 95 -14.26 3.49 24.51
N ASP A 96 -13.56 4.60 24.76
CA ASP A 96 -12.41 4.72 25.65
C ASP A 96 -12.77 4.33 27.10
N SER A 97 -12.75 3.03 27.42
CA SER A 97 -12.76 2.58 28.81
C SER A 97 -11.39 2.88 29.42
N GLU A 98 -11.43 3.84 30.35
CA GLU A 98 -10.37 4.36 31.23
C GLU A 98 -9.62 3.21 31.94
N GLU A 99 -8.35 3.29 32.36
CA GLU A 99 -7.60 4.36 32.99
C GLU A 99 -6.09 4.14 32.73
N GLU A 100 -5.36 5.16 32.29
CA GLU A 100 -4.00 5.41 32.79
C GLU A 100 -3.87 6.91 33.02
N THR A 101 -3.94 7.28 34.29
CA THR A 101 -3.61 8.61 34.80
C THR A 101 -2.13 8.87 34.56
N SER A 102 -1.83 9.63 33.50
CA SER A 102 -0.57 10.36 33.40
C SER A 102 -0.85 11.84 33.66
N LEU A 103 -0.33 12.29 34.80
CA LEU A 103 -0.15 13.69 35.17
C LEU A 103 0.94 14.28 34.27
N ASP A 104 0.63 14.61 33.02
CA ASP A 104 1.36 15.65 32.30
C ASP A 104 0.50 16.22 31.18
N GLY A 105 0.60 17.53 30.95
CA GLY A 105 -0.35 18.35 30.20
C GLY A 105 -0.82 17.75 28.87
N LYS A 106 -2.12 17.43 28.78
CA LYS A 106 -2.79 17.00 27.55
C LYS A 106 -2.71 18.10 26.47
N LYS A 107 -1.69 18.04 25.61
CA LYS A 107 -1.88 18.47 24.21
C LYS A 107 -2.86 17.48 23.59
N PRO A 108 -4.00 17.91 23.01
CA PRO A 108 -4.92 16.99 22.39
C PRO A 108 -4.19 16.24 21.27
N CYS A 109 -4.00 14.94 21.49
CA CYS A 109 -3.51 14.01 20.48
C CYS A 109 -4.54 14.01 19.34
N LYS A 110 -4.34 14.88 18.35
CA LYS A 110 -5.10 14.90 17.11
C LYS A 110 -5.12 13.46 16.60
N LYS A 111 -6.30 12.82 16.63
CA LYS A 111 -6.56 11.53 16.00
C LYS A 111 -5.88 11.57 14.63
N ILE A 112 -4.90 10.71 14.37
CA ILE A 112 -4.34 10.60 13.03
C ILE A 112 -5.48 10.03 12.21
N LEU A 113 -6.16 10.94 11.52
CA LEU A 113 -7.21 10.61 10.58
C LEU A 113 -6.63 9.65 9.54
N PRO A 114 -7.42 8.73 8.95
CA PRO A 114 -6.99 8.00 7.75
C PRO A 114 -6.37 9.00 6.78
N ASP A 115 -5.37 8.60 6.00
CA ASP A 115 -4.56 9.50 5.17
C ASP A 115 -5.44 10.36 4.23
N ARG A 116 -5.98 11.45 4.80
CA ARG A 116 -6.88 12.39 4.13
C ARG A 116 -6.12 13.13 3.05
N MET A 117 -4.78 13.10 3.12
CA MET A 117 -3.91 13.74 2.17
C MET A 117 -3.77 12.89 0.92
N LYS A 118 -3.52 11.58 1.03
CA LYS A 118 -3.58 10.68 -0.13
C LYS A 118 -4.94 10.80 -0.83
N ALA A 119 -6.04 10.65 -0.09
CA ALA A 119 -7.39 10.81 -0.66
C ALA A 119 -7.67 12.23 -1.20
N ALA A 120 -6.98 13.27 -0.73
CA ALA A 120 -7.11 14.62 -1.30
C ALA A 120 -6.27 14.77 -2.57
N ARG A 121 -5.08 14.17 -2.63
CA ARG A 121 -4.25 14.08 -3.83
C ARG A 121 -4.97 13.28 -4.91
N ASP A 122 -5.49 12.10 -4.61
CA ASP A 122 -6.24 11.26 -5.56
C ASP A 122 -7.43 12.04 -6.13
N ARG A 123 -8.18 12.78 -5.29
CA ARG A 123 -9.25 13.67 -5.77
C ARG A 123 -8.75 14.82 -6.64
N ALA A 124 -7.59 15.41 -6.34
CA ALA A 124 -7.00 16.45 -7.17
C ALA A 124 -6.51 15.89 -8.51
N ASN A 125 -5.88 14.71 -8.48
CA ASN A 125 -5.34 13.99 -9.63
C ASN A 125 -6.45 13.44 -10.52
N GLN A 126 -7.67 13.28 -10.02
CA GLN A 126 -8.83 12.96 -10.85
C GLN A 126 -9.00 13.95 -12.02
N LYS A 127 -8.61 15.21 -11.86
CA LYS A 127 -8.63 16.18 -12.97
C LYS A 127 -7.62 15.83 -14.07
N LEU A 128 -6.45 15.30 -13.72
CA LEU A 128 -5.47 14.80 -14.68
C LEU A 128 -6.05 13.59 -15.42
N VAL A 129 -6.61 12.63 -14.69
CA VAL A 129 -7.25 11.44 -15.27
C VAL A 129 -8.38 11.83 -16.23
N ASP A 130 -9.25 12.75 -15.81
CA ASP A 130 -10.37 13.23 -16.62
C ASP A 130 -9.88 13.96 -17.88
N PHE A 131 -8.83 14.77 -17.76
CA PHE A 131 -8.23 15.44 -18.92
C PHE A 131 -7.66 14.41 -19.91
N ILE A 132 -6.87 13.45 -19.43
CA ILE A 132 -6.23 12.44 -20.27
C ILE A 132 -7.26 11.53 -20.94
N VAL A 133 -8.23 11.00 -20.18
CA VAL A 133 -9.09 9.90 -20.65
C VAL A 133 -10.44 10.39 -21.15
N LYS A 134 -11.11 11.28 -20.42
CA LYS A 134 -12.47 11.75 -20.79
C LYS A 134 -12.40 12.81 -21.88
N THR A 135 -11.54 13.82 -21.70
CA THR A 135 -11.41 14.91 -22.68
C THR A 135 -10.44 14.56 -23.81
N LYS A 136 -9.62 13.52 -23.64
CA LYS A 136 -8.58 13.13 -24.60
C LYS A 136 -7.62 14.28 -24.93
N GLY A 137 -7.42 15.17 -23.96
CA GLY A 137 -6.72 16.44 -24.17
C GLY A 137 -5.23 16.27 -24.45
N ALA A 138 -4.64 15.14 -24.06
CA ALA A 138 -3.25 14.79 -24.34
C ALA A 138 -3.06 14.00 -25.65
N ASP A 139 -4.13 13.45 -26.25
CA ASP A 139 -4.03 12.48 -27.36
C ASP A 139 -3.28 13.04 -28.56
N HIS A 140 -3.58 14.29 -28.95
CA HIS A 140 -2.91 14.94 -30.09
C HIS A 140 -1.41 15.12 -29.85
N HIS A 141 -1.03 15.57 -28.64
CA HIS A 141 0.37 15.72 -28.23
C HIS A 141 1.11 14.39 -28.25
N LEU A 142 0.48 13.33 -27.73
CA LEU A 142 1.06 11.98 -27.71
C LEU A 142 1.24 11.42 -29.12
N LEU A 143 0.24 11.60 -30.00
CA LEU A 143 0.33 11.19 -31.40
C LEU A 143 1.44 11.94 -32.14
N ASP A 144 1.62 13.24 -31.89
CA ASP A 144 2.70 14.03 -32.48
C ASP A 144 4.09 13.53 -32.07
N ILE A 145 4.26 13.13 -30.81
CA ILE A 145 5.52 12.55 -30.32
C ILE A 145 5.79 11.23 -31.02
N VAL A 146 4.79 10.36 -31.04
CA VAL A 146 4.90 9.03 -31.64
C VAL A 146 5.21 9.10 -33.13
N GLN A 147 4.58 10.02 -33.85
CA GLN A 147 4.81 10.23 -35.28
C GLN A 147 6.11 10.98 -35.58
N GLY A 148 6.87 11.37 -34.54
CA GLY A 148 8.13 12.10 -34.68
C GLY A 148 7.96 13.57 -35.07
N ARG A 149 6.73 14.11 -35.03
CA ARG A 149 6.43 15.53 -35.28
C ARG A 149 6.86 16.42 -34.10
N LYS A 150 6.84 15.87 -32.89
CA LYS A 150 7.26 16.56 -31.66
C LYS A 150 8.38 15.80 -30.96
N GLN A 151 9.36 16.54 -30.44
CA GLN A 151 10.46 15.97 -29.66
C GLN A 151 10.01 15.67 -28.24
N SER A 152 10.44 14.51 -27.72
CA SER A 152 10.19 14.07 -26.35
C SER A 152 11.49 13.62 -25.70
N ARG A 153 11.83 14.22 -24.56
CA ARG A 153 12.99 13.79 -23.76
C ARG A 153 12.82 12.36 -23.27
N TRP A 154 11.60 11.98 -22.91
CA TRP A 154 11.28 10.63 -22.44
C TRP A 154 11.49 9.60 -23.55
N LEU A 155 11.04 9.90 -24.77
CA LEU A 155 11.29 9.06 -25.95
C LEU A 155 12.79 8.94 -26.27
N VAL A 156 13.53 10.04 -26.22
CA VAL A 156 14.99 10.03 -26.44
C VAL A 156 15.69 9.19 -25.37
N SER A 157 15.31 9.34 -24.10
CA SER A 157 15.89 8.61 -22.97
C SER A 157 15.57 7.11 -23.06
N PHE A 158 14.35 6.76 -23.45
CA PHE A 158 13.89 5.38 -23.68
C PHE A 158 14.71 4.68 -24.76
N ARG A 159 15.04 5.39 -25.86
CA ARG A 159 15.84 4.83 -26.97
C ARG A 159 17.32 4.68 -26.61
N ASN A 160 17.86 5.60 -25.80
CA ASN A 160 19.28 5.64 -25.46
C ASN A 160 19.66 4.77 -24.24
N SER A 161 18.69 4.40 -23.40
CA SER A 161 18.96 3.62 -22.18
C SER A 161 18.86 2.12 -22.43
N SER A 162 19.90 1.37 -22.05
CA SER A 162 19.87 -0.10 -22.10
C SER A 162 19.11 -0.73 -20.94
N ARG A 163 18.80 0.05 -19.89
CA ARG A 163 18.21 -0.35 -18.62
C ARG A 163 16.87 0.37 -18.39
N TYR A 164 15.90 -0.36 -17.83
CA TYR A 164 14.64 0.15 -17.28
C TYR A 164 14.87 1.48 -16.55
N VAL A 165 14.29 2.56 -17.05
CA VAL A 165 14.30 3.84 -16.34
C VAL A 165 13.26 3.71 -15.23
N ILE A 166 13.63 4.06 -14.00
CA ILE A 166 12.72 4.05 -12.86
C ILE A 166 11.53 4.96 -13.21
N CYS A 167 10.36 4.37 -13.40
CA CYS A 167 9.10 5.10 -13.56
C CYS A 167 8.95 6.03 -12.36
N VAL A 168 8.94 7.33 -12.62
CA VAL A 168 8.63 8.31 -11.59
C VAL A 168 7.11 8.46 -11.58
N GLU A 169 6.41 7.48 -11.00
CA GLU A 169 4.98 7.58 -10.69
C GLU A 169 4.79 8.64 -9.60
N THR A 170 4.84 9.90 -10.00
CA THR A 170 4.79 11.04 -9.07
C THR A 170 3.37 11.48 -8.75
N TYR A 171 2.40 11.28 -9.66
CA TYR A 171 1.05 11.83 -9.49
C TYR A 171 -0.05 10.76 -9.32
N LEU A 172 -0.02 9.63 -10.04
CA LEU A 172 -1.11 8.63 -9.97
C LEU A 172 -0.77 7.51 -8.98
N GLU A 173 -0.94 7.76 -7.68
CA GLU A 173 -0.71 6.76 -6.60
C GLU A 173 -1.91 5.82 -6.35
N ASP A 174 -3.05 6.10 -6.98
CA ASP A 174 -4.25 5.27 -6.93
C ASP A 174 -4.25 4.29 -8.11
N GLU A 175 -4.28 3.00 -7.80
CA GLU A 175 -4.17 1.93 -8.80
C GLU A 175 -5.32 1.95 -9.81
N ASP A 176 -6.54 2.29 -9.36
CA ASP A 176 -7.70 2.37 -10.26
C ASP A 176 -7.55 3.55 -11.23
N GLN A 177 -7.08 4.71 -10.76
CA GLN A 177 -6.76 5.84 -11.63
C GLN A 177 -5.64 5.52 -12.63
N LEU A 178 -4.58 4.85 -12.17
CA LEU A 178 -3.46 4.45 -13.02
C LEU A 178 -3.89 3.45 -14.10
N ASP A 179 -4.67 2.43 -13.74
CA ASP A 179 -5.17 1.42 -14.68
C ASP A 179 -6.03 2.03 -15.78
N VAL A 180 -6.92 2.97 -15.42
CA VAL A 180 -7.77 3.67 -16.40
C VAL A 180 -6.94 4.49 -17.38
N VAL A 181 -5.91 5.20 -16.90
CA VAL A 181 -5.01 5.97 -17.75
C VAL A 181 -4.16 5.06 -18.64
N VAL A 182 -3.54 4.03 -18.07
CA VAL A 182 -2.70 3.08 -18.81
C VAL A 182 -3.51 2.39 -19.91
N ARG A 183 -4.76 1.99 -19.63
CA ARG A 183 -5.64 1.38 -20.64
C ARG A 183 -5.93 2.31 -21.80
N HIS A 184 -6.15 3.60 -21.54
CA HIS A 184 -6.31 4.62 -22.58
C HIS A 184 -5.03 4.80 -23.41
N LEU A 185 -3.87 4.92 -22.75
CA LEU A 185 -2.58 5.07 -23.43
C LEU A 185 -2.22 3.85 -24.29
N GLN A 186 -2.59 2.65 -23.83
CA GLN A 186 -2.46 1.43 -24.62
C GLN A 186 -3.32 1.44 -25.89
N GLU A 187 -4.45 2.14 -25.89
CA GLU A 187 -5.30 2.30 -27.07
C GLU A 187 -4.67 3.29 -28.06
N ILE A 188 -4.10 4.39 -27.58
CA ILE A 188 -3.30 5.31 -28.42
C ILE A 188 -2.13 4.54 -29.04
N TYR A 189 -1.46 3.67 -28.27
CA TYR A 189 -0.37 2.86 -28.80
C TYR A 189 -0.80 1.92 -29.93
N LYS A 190 -2.03 1.38 -29.90
CA LYS A 190 -2.53 0.51 -30.98
C LYS A 190 -2.78 1.27 -32.29
N GLN A 191 -3.05 2.57 -32.21
CA GLN A 191 -3.29 3.41 -33.39
C GLN A 191 -2.01 3.76 -34.16
N ILE A 192 -0.85 3.40 -33.61
CA ILE A 192 0.46 3.68 -34.19
C ILE A 192 0.72 2.71 -35.35
N ASP A 193 1.06 3.24 -36.53
CA ASP A 193 1.42 2.41 -37.67
C ASP A 193 2.66 1.56 -37.36
N LYS A 194 2.62 0.28 -37.75
CA LYS A 194 3.68 -0.72 -37.53
C LYS A 194 5.03 -0.30 -38.11
N LYS A 195 5.03 0.58 -39.11
CA LYS A 195 6.25 1.14 -39.69
C LYS A 195 6.99 2.11 -38.74
N THR A 196 6.25 2.87 -37.94
CA THR A 196 6.79 3.77 -36.90
C THR A 196 7.30 3.01 -35.67
N LEU A 197 6.76 1.80 -35.43
CA LEU A 197 7.08 0.93 -34.31
C LEU A 197 8.47 0.28 -34.40
N ASN A 198 9.11 0.23 -35.57
CA ASN A 198 10.47 -0.31 -35.75
C ASN A 198 11.56 0.50 -34.99
N LEU A 199 11.21 1.65 -34.41
CA LEU A 199 12.10 2.55 -33.67
C LEU A 199 12.03 2.35 -32.14
N VAL A 200 11.04 1.58 -31.66
CA VAL A 200 10.75 1.32 -30.25
C VAL A 200 11.25 -0.09 -29.94
N ARG A 201 11.91 -0.31 -28.80
CA ARG A 201 12.11 -1.68 -28.28
C ARG A 201 10.76 -2.39 -28.29
N ASP A 202 10.70 -3.68 -28.62
CA ASP A 202 9.46 -4.47 -28.73
C ASP A 202 8.70 -4.67 -27.39
N ASP A 203 8.95 -3.80 -26.42
CA ASP A 203 8.33 -3.74 -25.11
C ASP A 203 7.30 -2.61 -25.06
N LYS A 204 6.07 -2.97 -25.43
CA LYS A 204 4.89 -2.10 -25.37
C LYS A 204 4.63 -1.56 -23.96
N VAL A 205 4.85 -2.37 -22.93
CA VAL A 205 4.51 -2.00 -21.55
C VAL A 205 5.46 -0.88 -21.09
N SER A 206 6.75 -1.07 -21.31
CA SER A 206 7.75 -0.07 -20.95
C SER A 206 7.58 1.21 -21.75
N PHE A 207 7.19 1.15 -23.02
CA PHE A 207 6.90 2.37 -23.79
C PHE A 207 5.71 3.17 -23.22
N VAL A 208 4.64 2.48 -22.82
CA VAL A 208 3.48 3.15 -22.21
C VAL A 208 3.86 3.82 -20.90
N LEU A 209 4.58 3.12 -20.01
CA LEU A 209 4.90 3.62 -18.68
C LEU A 209 6.05 4.66 -18.68
N GLU A 210 7.08 4.47 -19.49
CA GLU A 210 8.28 5.32 -19.49
C GLU A 210 8.19 6.52 -20.45
N VAL A 211 7.28 6.48 -21.44
CA VAL A 211 7.14 7.56 -22.44
C VAL A 211 5.74 8.16 -22.43
N LEU A 212 4.71 7.37 -22.74
CA LEU A 212 3.37 7.94 -22.93
C LEU A 212 2.78 8.49 -21.63
N LEU A 213 2.96 7.77 -20.51
CA LEU A 213 2.44 8.17 -19.21
C LEU A 213 3.03 9.50 -18.71
N PRO A 214 4.36 9.69 -18.63
CA PRO A 214 4.93 10.98 -18.23
C PRO A 214 4.53 12.11 -19.19
N GLU A 215 4.50 11.87 -20.51
CA GLU A 215 4.08 12.87 -21.49
C GLU A 215 2.61 13.28 -21.31
N ALA A 216 1.72 12.32 -21.05
CA ALA A 216 0.32 12.58 -20.82
C ALA A 216 0.11 13.43 -19.55
N ILE A 217 0.81 13.08 -18.47
CA ILE A 217 0.74 13.83 -17.20
C ILE A 217 1.28 15.25 -17.38
N ILE A 218 2.44 15.42 -18.02
CA ILE A 218 3.04 16.74 -18.26
C ILE A 218 2.12 17.61 -19.13
N CYS A 219 1.58 17.06 -20.22
CA CYS A 219 0.63 17.79 -21.07
C CYS A 219 -0.62 18.21 -20.29
N SER A 220 -1.09 17.34 -19.39
CA SER A 220 -2.25 17.63 -18.54
C SER A 220 -1.94 18.72 -17.51
N ILE A 221 -0.77 18.69 -16.89
CA ILE A 221 -0.31 19.73 -15.98
C ILE A 221 -0.22 21.07 -16.71
N ALA A 222 0.39 21.11 -17.90
CA ALA A 222 0.48 22.32 -18.71
C ALA A 222 -0.91 22.92 -19.00
N ALA A 223 -1.86 22.09 -19.43
CA ALA A 223 -3.21 22.54 -19.75
C ALA A 223 -4.03 22.97 -18.53
N LEU A 224 -3.99 22.20 -17.44
CA LEU A 224 -4.81 22.45 -16.25
C LEU A 224 -4.27 23.59 -15.38
N ASP A 225 -2.96 23.74 -15.29
CA ASP A 225 -2.32 24.80 -14.50
C ASP A 225 -1.99 26.04 -15.34
N GLY A 226 -2.25 26.02 -16.65
CA GLY A 226 -1.95 27.13 -17.57
C GLY A 226 -0.45 27.43 -17.69
N LEU A 227 0.38 26.40 -17.62
CA LEU A 227 1.84 26.50 -17.64
C LEU A 227 2.40 26.22 -19.04
N ASP A 228 3.59 26.76 -19.32
CA ASP A 228 4.35 26.29 -20.48
C ASP A 228 4.77 24.82 -20.28
N TYR A 229 4.99 24.09 -21.38
CA TYR A 229 5.40 22.69 -21.33
C TYR A 229 6.67 22.49 -20.49
N LYS A 230 7.67 23.38 -20.59
CA LYS A 230 8.91 23.25 -19.80
C LYS A 230 8.68 23.46 -18.31
N GLU A 231 7.76 24.34 -17.96
CA GLU A 231 7.38 24.60 -16.56
C GLU A 231 6.60 23.41 -15.99
N ALA A 232 5.70 22.84 -16.79
CA ALA A 232 4.97 21.61 -16.45
C ALA A 232 5.92 20.40 -16.30
N GLU A 233 6.93 20.26 -17.17
CA GLU A 233 7.95 19.22 -17.06
C GLU A 233 8.76 19.38 -15.75
N LYS A 234 9.19 20.61 -15.43
CA LYS A 234 9.89 20.88 -14.16
C LYS A 234 9.03 20.53 -12.95
N LYS A 235 7.74 20.89 -13.00
CA LYS A 235 6.78 20.56 -11.94
C LYS A 235 6.59 19.05 -11.81
N TYR A 236 6.49 18.34 -12.93
CA TYR A 236 6.38 16.88 -12.96
C TYR A 236 7.59 16.20 -12.30
N LEU A 237 8.81 16.64 -12.62
CA LEU A 237 10.05 16.13 -12.04
C LEU A 237 10.19 16.46 -10.55
N GLN A 238 9.67 17.60 -10.10
CA GLN A 238 9.64 17.96 -8.68
C GLN A 238 8.63 17.10 -7.90
N GLY A 239 7.59 16.63 -8.57
CA GLY A 239 6.50 15.85 -7.99
C GLY A 239 5.52 16.70 -7.17
N PRO A 240 4.45 16.08 -6.65
CA PRO A 240 3.49 16.76 -5.80
C PRO A 240 4.15 17.24 -4.49
N PRO A 241 3.69 18.36 -3.91
CA PRO A 241 4.25 18.88 -2.67
C PRO A 241 4.06 17.89 -1.52
N VAL A 242 5.17 17.48 -0.91
CA VAL A 242 5.19 16.63 0.28
C VAL A 242 5.07 17.50 1.52
N HIS A 243 4.14 17.17 2.43
CA HIS A 243 3.96 17.98 3.63
C HIS A 243 5.09 17.70 4.64
N TYR A 244 5.49 18.73 5.40
CA TYR A 244 6.59 18.65 6.37
C TYR A 244 6.53 17.42 7.30
N ARG A 245 5.33 17.02 7.70
CA ARG A 245 5.10 15.82 8.55
C ARG A 245 5.40 14.49 7.87
N GLU A 246 5.08 14.35 6.59
CA GLU A 246 5.39 13.13 5.81
C GLU A 246 6.89 13.02 5.61
N LYS A 247 7.53 14.16 5.28
CA LYS A 247 8.98 14.26 5.14
C LYS A 247 9.70 13.87 6.44
N GLU A 248 9.30 14.45 7.59
CA GLU A 248 9.86 14.07 8.88
C GLU A 248 9.69 12.59 9.21
N LEU A 249 8.53 12.00 8.89
CA LEU A 249 8.26 10.59 9.15
C LEU A 249 9.15 9.69 8.30
N PHE A 250 9.31 10.03 7.03
CA PHE A 250 10.22 9.36 6.10
C PHE A 250 11.67 9.47 6.58
N ASP A 251 12.14 10.67 6.89
CA ASP A 251 13.52 10.93 7.37
C ASP A 251 13.80 10.15 8.67
N LYS A 252 12.85 10.15 9.62
CA LYS A 252 12.95 9.35 10.85
C LYS A 252 13.04 7.84 10.56
N ASN A 253 12.32 7.34 9.56
CA ASN A 253 12.37 5.93 9.16
C ASN A 253 13.68 5.57 8.46
N ILE A 254 14.22 6.46 7.63
CA ILE A 254 15.55 6.30 7.01
C ILE A 254 16.63 6.26 8.09
N LEU A 255 16.64 7.22 9.02
CA LEU A 255 17.59 7.24 10.13
C LEU A 255 17.51 5.98 10.99
N LYS A 256 16.30 5.45 11.24
CA LYS A 256 16.11 4.16 11.93
C LYS A 256 16.67 2.97 11.15
N LYS A 257 16.59 2.98 9.81
CA LYS A 257 17.18 1.92 8.96
C LYS A 257 18.71 2.02 8.93
N ILE A 258 19.26 3.23 8.88
CA ILE A 258 20.71 3.47 8.93
C ILE A 258 21.29 3.00 10.25
N ARG A 259 20.65 3.31 11.39
CA ARG A 259 21.09 2.88 12.73
C ARG A 259 20.98 1.37 12.99
N LYS A 260 20.31 0.63 12.11
CA LYS A 260 20.15 -0.83 12.20
C LYS A 260 21.09 -1.61 11.28
N ARG A 261 21.90 -0.91 10.48
CA ARG A 261 23.04 -1.47 9.74
C ARG A 261 24.31 -1.19 10.53
#